data_AF-A0A2M7N2P2-F1
#
_entry.id   AF-A0A2M7N2P2-F1
#
_cell.length_a   1.000
_cell.length_b   1.000
_cell.length_c   1.000
_cell.angle_alpha   90.00
_cell.angle_beta   90.00
_cell.angle_gamma   90.00
#
_symmetry.space_group_name_H-M   'P 1'
#
loop_
_entity.id
_entity.type
_entity.pdbx_description
1 polymer ?
#
loop_
_entity_poly.entity_id
_entity_poly.type
_entity_poly.pdbx_seq_one_letter_code
_entity_poly.pdbx_strand_id
1 'polypeptide(L)'
;MDEILKDSSGIATSYSNIGIIQRKLRNNDKALEYYFKALKIVEKLNDENSMALCYNNIGLAYQYKKDYSKATYYLLKSLKINEKANNLNRISGCYNNLGNVYFELGEYNKCVNYYNKSLDIRYQIGDKEGQSSVLGNIAALNVKLKQYNLAVENANKSFSIAKEINVLPWQLTAYEVLSKTYDSIKNYKKAYEYQKLFKILNDSMFSIESNQQIKGMEAKYQNDKKQKEIELLNKDKQLQETEIKQQIIVKYAFVIGFTLMILLVSFVYRNYRNKKKANVLLKQQNIEISQQKEEISTQRDEIEAQRDLVTHQKEHIEEIHKEVTDSINYAKRIQEAVLPVSESARSVLGEHFILFKPKDVVSGDFYWTTKVNNWLIVTVADCTGHGVPGAFMSMLGISFLNEIVRKQEVTQANQVLNELRKEVINALQQRGKTGEQKDGMDISLLVVNTETNECQWAGANNPL
;
A
#
# COMPACT_ATOMS: atom_id res chain seq x y z
N MET A 1 -21.41 47.33 10.32
CA MET A 1 -22.01 48.35 9.42
C MET A 1 -21.32 49.70 9.61
N ASP A 2 -21.07 50.13 10.85
CA ASP A 2 -20.36 51.38 11.14
C ASP A 2 -18.91 51.44 10.63
N GLU A 3 -18.17 50.33 10.63
CA GLU A 3 -16.77 50.32 10.15
C GLU A 3 -16.67 50.55 8.63
N ILE A 4 -17.60 49.96 7.85
CA ILE A 4 -17.69 50.12 6.38
C ILE A 4 -18.18 51.53 6.00
N LEU A 5 -19.12 52.09 6.77
CA LEU A 5 -19.61 53.47 6.58
C LEU A 5 -18.53 54.51 6.91
N LYS A 6 -17.75 54.26 7.95
CA LYS A 6 -16.65 55.12 8.39
C LYS A 6 -15.49 55.11 7.39
N ASP A 7 -15.17 53.94 6.83
CA ASP A 7 -14.19 53.82 5.75
C ASP A 7 -14.65 54.56 4.48
N SER A 8 -15.92 54.42 4.11
CA SER A 8 -16.49 55.10 2.94
C SER A 8 -16.42 56.64 3.02
N SER A 9 -16.71 57.21 4.20
CA SER A 9 -16.58 58.66 4.43
C SER A 9 -15.11 59.12 4.38
N GLY A 10 -14.19 58.33 4.94
CA GLY A 10 -12.75 58.57 4.86
C GLY A 10 -12.21 58.54 3.42
N ILE A 11 -12.66 57.59 2.60
CA ILE A 11 -12.31 57.47 1.18
C ILE A 11 -12.81 58.69 0.40
N ALA A 12 -14.07 59.12 0.61
CA ALA A 12 -14.62 60.31 -0.05
C ALA A 12 -13.84 61.59 0.29
N THR A 13 -13.46 61.75 1.56
CA THR A 13 -12.63 62.85 2.03
C THR A 13 -11.24 62.82 1.37
N SER A 14 -10.65 61.63 1.27
CA SER A 14 -9.35 61.43 0.62
C SER A 14 -9.41 61.79 -0.87
N TYR A 15 -10.43 61.33 -1.61
CA TYR A 15 -10.62 61.73 -3.00
C TYR A 15 -10.84 63.23 -3.15
N SER A 16 -11.62 63.86 -2.27
CA SER A 16 -11.80 65.31 -2.28
C SER A 16 -10.47 66.06 -2.08
N ASN A 17 -9.64 65.60 -1.14
CA ASN A 17 -8.32 66.19 -0.90
C ASN A 17 -7.38 66.02 -2.09
N ILE A 18 -7.35 64.83 -2.70
CA ILE A 18 -6.58 64.59 -3.94
C ILE A 18 -7.07 65.53 -5.05
N GLY A 19 -8.38 65.71 -5.20
CA GLY A 19 -8.95 66.65 -6.17
C GLY A 19 -8.48 68.08 -5.94
N ILE A 20 -8.45 68.56 -4.68
CA ILE A 20 -7.92 69.88 -4.31
C ILE A 20 -6.45 70.02 -4.72
N ILE A 21 -5.63 69.01 -4.46
CA ILE A 21 -4.21 69.00 -4.85
C ILE A 21 -4.06 69.05 -6.38
N GLN A 22 -4.81 68.22 -7.12
CA GLN A 22 -4.76 68.22 -8.59
C GLN A 22 -5.18 69.57 -9.18
N ARG A 23 -6.20 70.24 -8.61
CA ARG A 23 -6.61 71.58 -9.03
C ARG A 23 -5.53 72.63 -8.77
N LYS A 24 -4.84 72.56 -7.62
CA LYS A 24 -3.69 73.43 -7.32
C LYS A 24 -2.54 73.22 -8.33
N LEU A 25 -2.34 71.98 -8.79
CA LEU A 25 -1.41 71.63 -9.86
C LEU A 25 -1.93 71.97 -11.28
N ARG A 26 -3.06 72.69 -11.40
CA ARG A 26 -3.73 73.05 -12.67
C ARG A 26 -4.20 71.86 -13.51
N ASN A 27 -4.24 70.65 -12.94
CA ASN A 27 -4.78 69.44 -13.58
C ASN A 27 -6.30 69.33 -13.35
N ASN A 28 -7.07 70.26 -13.94
CA ASN A 28 -8.50 70.38 -13.67
C ASN A 28 -9.31 69.13 -14.06
N ASP A 29 -8.91 68.38 -15.09
CA ASP A 29 -9.59 67.14 -15.49
C ASP A 29 -9.43 66.03 -14.45
N LYS A 30 -8.22 65.84 -13.92
CA LYS A 30 -7.98 64.89 -12.82
C LYS A 30 -8.69 65.35 -11.55
N ALA A 31 -8.71 66.66 -11.27
CA ALA A 31 -9.44 67.20 -10.13
C ALA A 31 -10.93 66.84 -10.20
N LEU A 32 -11.56 67.06 -11.36
CA LEU A 32 -12.95 66.67 -11.60
C LEU A 32 -13.17 65.17 -11.43
N GLU A 33 -12.30 64.33 -11.99
CA GLU A 33 -12.39 62.87 -11.83
C GLU A 33 -12.47 62.47 -10.35
N TYR A 34 -11.57 63.00 -9.52
CA TYR A 34 -11.55 62.70 -8.08
C TYR A 34 -12.73 63.31 -7.34
N TYR A 35 -13.16 64.53 -7.69
CA TYR A 35 -14.35 65.12 -7.08
C TYR A 35 -15.63 64.34 -7.42
N PHE A 36 -15.78 63.82 -8.64
CA PHE A 36 -16.91 62.96 -8.99
C PHE A 36 -16.86 61.60 -8.30
N LYS A 37 -15.66 61.01 -8.10
CA LYS A 37 -15.50 59.80 -7.27
C LYS A 37 -15.94 60.06 -5.83
N ALA A 38 -15.53 61.19 -5.23
CA ALA A 38 -15.98 61.59 -3.90
C ALA A 38 -17.50 61.79 -3.85
N LEU A 39 -18.05 62.55 -4.81
CA LEU A 39 -19.48 62.83 -4.92
C LEU A 39 -20.32 61.55 -4.95
N LYS A 40 -19.93 60.57 -5.79
CA LYS A 40 -20.63 59.28 -5.92
C LYS A 40 -20.68 58.51 -4.59
N ILE A 41 -19.67 58.65 -3.73
CA ILE A 41 -19.65 58.00 -2.42
C ILE A 41 -20.57 58.75 -1.45
N VAL A 42 -20.46 60.08 -1.37
CA VAL A 42 -21.25 60.87 -0.42
C VAL A 42 -22.74 60.90 -0.78
N GLU A 43 -23.09 60.78 -2.07
CA GLU A 43 -24.46 60.57 -2.53
C GLU A 43 -25.04 59.24 -1.99
N LYS A 44 -24.26 58.15 -2.02
CA LYS A 44 -24.69 56.86 -1.44
C LYS A 44 -24.85 56.91 0.07
N LEU A 45 -24.06 57.75 0.74
CA LEU A 45 -24.12 57.95 2.19
C LEU A 45 -25.24 58.93 2.60
N ASN A 46 -25.91 59.58 1.64
CA ASN A 46 -26.86 60.68 1.88
C ASN A 46 -26.28 61.81 2.76
N ASP A 47 -24.97 62.06 2.66
CA ASP A 47 -24.29 63.13 3.40
C ASP A 47 -24.41 64.45 2.64
N GLU A 48 -25.47 65.21 2.94
CA GLU A 48 -25.75 66.49 2.28
C GLU A 48 -24.61 67.51 2.44
N ASN A 49 -23.96 67.55 3.60
CA ASN A 49 -22.87 68.48 3.86
C ASN A 49 -21.66 68.20 2.97
N SER A 50 -21.28 66.92 2.86
CA SER A 50 -20.17 66.50 2.00
C SER A 50 -20.52 66.59 0.51
N MET A 51 -21.79 66.36 0.14
CA MET A 51 -22.30 66.61 -1.22
C MET A 51 -22.14 68.08 -1.61
N ALA A 52 -22.54 69.02 -0.75
CA ALA A 52 -22.41 70.44 -1.01
C ALA A 52 -20.94 70.86 -1.22
N LEU A 53 -20.04 70.33 -0.39
CA LEU A 53 -18.58 70.49 -0.55
C LEU A 53 -18.09 70.00 -1.91
N CYS A 54 -18.48 68.79 -2.32
CA CYS A 54 -18.11 68.23 -3.61
C CYS A 54 -18.64 69.10 -4.77
N TYR A 55 -19.90 69.49 -4.72
CA TYR A 55 -20.51 70.37 -5.72
C TYR A 55 -19.80 71.73 -5.82
N ASN A 56 -19.43 72.35 -4.69
CA ASN A 56 -18.65 73.59 -4.71
C ASN A 56 -17.29 73.41 -5.39
N ASN A 57 -16.57 72.33 -5.05
CA ASN A 57 -15.25 72.03 -5.62
C ASN A 57 -15.32 71.72 -7.12
N ILE A 58 -16.35 70.98 -7.56
CA ILE A 58 -16.64 70.71 -8.97
C ILE A 58 -16.94 72.02 -9.71
N GLY A 59 -17.77 72.89 -9.11
CA GLY A 59 -18.10 74.20 -9.66
C GLY A 59 -16.86 75.07 -9.89
N LEU A 60 -15.97 75.15 -8.90
CA LEU A 60 -14.67 75.81 -9.02
C LEU A 60 -13.80 75.20 -10.12
N ALA A 61 -13.71 73.88 -10.21
CA ALA A 61 -12.93 73.22 -11.26
C ALA A 61 -13.45 73.52 -12.68
N TYR A 62 -14.77 73.58 -12.86
CA TYR A 62 -15.36 74.00 -14.14
C TYR A 62 -15.14 75.50 -14.44
N GLN A 63 -15.15 76.36 -13.42
CA GLN A 63 -14.78 77.77 -13.58
C GLN A 63 -13.36 77.91 -14.16
N TYR A 64 -12.37 77.17 -13.63
CA TYR A 64 -11.00 77.19 -14.16
C TYR A 64 -10.89 76.59 -15.58
N LYS A 65 -11.81 75.69 -15.95
CA LYS A 65 -11.95 75.19 -17.33
C LYS A 65 -12.73 76.13 -18.25
N LYS A 66 -13.22 77.26 -17.74
CA LYS A 66 -14.09 78.23 -18.45
C LYS A 66 -15.43 77.64 -18.93
N ASP A 67 -15.86 76.51 -18.37
CA ASP A 67 -17.22 75.99 -18.55
C ASP A 67 -18.15 76.62 -17.51
N TYR A 68 -18.47 77.90 -17.73
CA TYR A 68 -19.21 78.72 -16.77
C TYR A 68 -20.65 78.22 -16.53
N SER A 69 -21.24 77.54 -17.51
CA SER A 69 -22.57 76.94 -17.38
C SER A 69 -22.56 75.82 -16.34
N LYS A 70 -21.62 74.86 -16.46
CA LYS A 70 -21.47 73.80 -15.45
C LYS A 70 -20.99 74.36 -14.11
N ALA A 71 -20.09 75.33 -14.12
CA ALA A 71 -19.64 75.98 -12.88
C ALA A 71 -20.83 76.54 -12.09
N THR A 72 -21.68 77.32 -12.75
CA THR A 72 -22.90 77.90 -12.16
C THR A 72 -23.85 76.82 -11.67
N TYR A 73 -24.11 75.79 -12.49
CA TYR A 73 -24.99 74.67 -12.12
C TYR A 73 -24.56 73.99 -10.81
N TYR A 74 -23.28 73.63 -10.69
CA TYR A 74 -22.78 72.94 -9.49
C TYR A 74 -22.67 73.86 -8.27
N LEU A 75 -22.30 75.13 -8.47
CA LEU A 75 -22.30 76.11 -7.37
C LEU A 75 -23.72 76.38 -6.84
N LEU A 76 -24.74 76.44 -7.70
CA LEU A 76 -26.14 76.58 -7.27
C LEU A 76 -26.66 75.34 -6.54
N LYS A 77 -26.23 74.13 -6.95
CA LYS A 77 -26.53 72.90 -6.19
C LYS A 77 -25.94 72.95 -4.78
N SER A 78 -24.67 73.35 -4.67
CA SER A 78 -24.02 73.55 -3.37
C SER A 78 -24.76 74.60 -2.53
N LEU A 79 -25.10 75.75 -3.14
CA LEU A 79 -25.82 76.82 -2.46
C LEU A 79 -27.15 76.33 -1.87
N LYS A 80 -27.97 75.65 -2.67
CA LYS A 80 -29.28 75.14 -2.24
C LYS A 80 -29.19 74.21 -1.03
N ILE A 81 -28.17 73.35 -0.97
CA ILE A 81 -27.97 72.46 0.18
C ILE A 81 -27.54 73.28 1.41
N ASN A 82 -26.60 74.21 1.24
CA ASN A 82 -26.14 75.03 2.36
C ASN A 82 -27.21 75.99 2.89
N GLU A 83 -28.12 76.47 2.04
CA GLU A 83 -29.29 77.26 2.43
C GLU A 83 -30.24 76.43 3.29
N LYS A 84 -30.56 75.19 2.88
CA LYS A 84 -31.37 74.27 3.72
C LYS A 84 -30.72 74.00 5.07
N ALA A 85 -29.39 73.88 5.10
CA ALA A 85 -28.61 73.64 6.30
C ALA A 85 -28.32 74.93 7.12
N ASN A 86 -28.77 76.11 6.67
CA ASN A 86 -28.46 77.41 7.26
C ASN A 86 -26.95 77.65 7.52
N ASN A 87 -26.08 77.09 6.67
CA ASN A 87 -24.64 77.23 6.83
C ASN A 87 -24.14 78.54 6.20
N LEU A 88 -24.28 79.65 6.95
CA LEU A 88 -23.95 81.01 6.50
C LEU A 88 -22.53 81.13 5.92
N ASN A 89 -21.54 80.47 6.53
CA ASN A 89 -20.17 80.49 6.03
C ASN A 89 -20.10 79.88 4.62
N ARG A 90 -20.67 78.69 4.40
CA ARG A 90 -20.67 78.03 3.09
C ARG A 90 -21.54 78.75 2.06
N ILE A 91 -22.67 79.33 2.48
CA ILE A 91 -23.54 80.16 1.63
C ILE A 91 -22.75 81.35 1.09
N SER A 92 -22.05 82.09 1.96
CA SER A 92 -21.22 83.23 1.52
C SER A 92 -20.09 82.79 0.58
N GLY A 93 -19.47 81.62 0.82
CA GLY A 93 -18.52 81.00 -0.09
C GLY A 93 -19.11 80.74 -1.49
N CYS A 94 -20.32 80.18 -1.55
CA CYS A 94 -21.00 79.93 -2.82
C CYS A 94 -21.34 81.23 -3.56
N TYR A 95 -21.82 82.25 -2.84
CA TYR A 95 -22.08 83.57 -3.42
C TYR A 95 -20.82 84.24 -3.98
N ASN A 96 -19.70 84.20 -3.26
CA ASN A 96 -18.43 84.71 -3.77
C ASN A 96 -17.99 83.97 -5.05
N ASN A 97 -18.11 82.64 -5.07
CA ASN A 97 -17.74 81.83 -6.25
C ASN A 97 -18.67 82.10 -7.45
N LEU A 98 -19.97 82.26 -7.23
CA LEU A 98 -20.91 82.67 -8.27
C LEU A 98 -20.58 84.07 -8.79
N GLY A 99 -20.24 85.01 -7.89
CA GLY A 99 -19.75 86.34 -8.26
C GLY A 99 -18.53 86.27 -9.16
N ASN A 100 -17.54 85.42 -8.84
CA ASN A 100 -16.36 85.19 -9.67
C ASN A 100 -16.74 84.64 -11.07
N VAL A 101 -17.68 83.69 -11.15
CA VAL A 101 -18.15 83.16 -12.44
C VAL A 101 -18.81 84.25 -13.28
N TYR A 102 -19.68 85.07 -12.69
CA TYR A 102 -20.33 86.18 -13.42
C TYR A 102 -19.37 87.33 -13.76
N PHE A 103 -18.33 87.55 -12.95
CA PHE A 103 -17.24 88.47 -13.27
C PHE A 103 -16.53 88.06 -14.56
N GLU A 104 -16.15 86.78 -14.67
CA GLU A 104 -15.48 86.22 -15.85
C GLU A 104 -16.39 86.20 -17.09
N LEU A 105 -17.70 86.03 -16.91
CA LEU A 105 -18.71 86.14 -17.98
C LEU A 105 -18.96 87.59 -18.45
N GLY A 106 -18.48 88.61 -17.72
CA GLY A 106 -18.79 90.01 -18.00
C GLY A 106 -20.20 90.45 -17.57
N GLU A 107 -20.95 89.59 -16.88
CA GLU A 107 -22.28 89.92 -16.33
C GLU A 107 -22.17 90.68 -15.01
N TYR A 108 -21.63 91.90 -15.09
CA TYR A 108 -21.22 92.67 -13.91
C TYR A 108 -22.37 92.99 -12.94
N ASN A 109 -23.61 93.17 -13.41
CA ASN A 109 -24.76 93.40 -12.53
C ASN A 109 -25.05 92.21 -11.61
N LYS A 110 -24.97 90.98 -12.13
CA LYS A 110 -25.14 89.77 -11.30
C LYS A 110 -23.95 89.59 -10.37
N CYS A 111 -22.75 89.87 -10.86
CA CYS A 111 -21.53 89.84 -10.07
C CYS A 111 -21.62 90.75 -8.83
N VAL A 112 -22.02 92.03 -8.99
CA VAL A 112 -22.23 92.96 -7.87
C VAL A 112 -23.22 92.39 -6.84
N ASN A 113 -24.36 91.85 -7.30
CA ASN A 113 -25.38 91.29 -6.41
C ASN A 113 -24.81 90.14 -5.56
N TYR A 114 -24.12 89.20 -6.19
CA TYR A 114 -23.56 88.04 -5.50
C TYR A 114 -22.41 88.40 -4.56
N TYR A 115 -21.52 89.32 -4.94
CA TYR A 115 -20.48 89.79 -4.03
C TYR A 115 -21.05 90.53 -2.82
N ASN A 116 -22.05 91.40 -3.00
CA ASN A 116 -22.69 92.08 -1.87
C ASN A 116 -23.37 91.09 -0.92
N LYS A 117 -24.12 90.12 -1.46
CA LYS A 117 -24.69 89.03 -0.64
C LYS A 117 -23.64 88.25 0.13
N SER A 118 -22.49 87.94 -0.50
CA SER A 118 -21.40 87.29 0.21
C SER A 118 -20.80 88.20 1.28
N LEU A 119 -20.59 89.48 0.99
CA LEU A 119 -19.95 90.41 1.91
C LEU A 119 -20.81 90.66 3.16
N ASP A 120 -22.12 90.87 2.96
CA ASP A 120 -23.08 91.07 4.05
C ASP A 120 -23.06 89.90 5.04
N ILE A 121 -23.11 88.67 4.54
CA ILE A 121 -23.05 87.47 5.40
C ILE A 121 -21.69 87.38 6.11
N ARG A 122 -20.58 87.68 5.42
CA ARG A 122 -19.24 87.61 6.04
C ARG A 122 -19.03 88.67 7.11
N TYR A 123 -19.67 89.83 6.99
CA TYR A 123 -19.76 90.80 8.09
C TYR A 123 -20.60 90.25 9.25
N GLN A 124 -21.77 89.69 8.98
CA GLN A 124 -22.66 89.12 10.01
C GLN A 124 -21.97 88.03 10.85
N ILE A 125 -21.17 87.16 10.22
CA ILE A 125 -20.47 86.06 10.92
C ILE A 125 -19.08 86.44 11.42
N GLY A 126 -18.62 87.67 11.19
CA GLY A 126 -17.28 88.13 11.61
C GLY A 126 -16.10 87.49 10.87
N ASP A 127 -16.30 86.95 9.67
CA ASP A 127 -15.25 86.31 8.87
C ASP A 127 -14.36 87.35 8.17
N LYS A 128 -13.31 87.79 8.87
CA LYS A 128 -12.34 88.78 8.37
C LYS A 128 -11.62 88.33 7.10
N GLU A 129 -11.22 87.06 7.00
CA GLU A 129 -10.51 86.57 5.81
C GLU A 129 -11.41 86.64 4.59
N GLY A 130 -12.64 86.16 4.72
CA GLY A 130 -13.60 86.24 3.63
C GLY A 130 -14.02 87.67 3.29
N GLN A 131 -14.16 88.56 4.28
CA GLN A 131 -14.41 90.00 4.03
C GLN A 131 -13.31 90.58 3.14
N SER A 132 -12.04 90.33 3.48
CA SER A 132 -10.90 90.77 2.68
C SER A 132 -10.95 90.20 1.26
N SER A 133 -11.18 88.89 1.12
CA SER A 133 -11.32 88.22 -0.18
C SER A 133 -12.38 88.88 -1.07
N VAL A 134 -13.59 89.07 -0.55
CA VAL A 134 -14.72 89.63 -1.32
C VAL A 134 -14.49 91.11 -1.63
N LEU A 135 -13.93 91.89 -0.70
CA LEU A 135 -13.56 93.29 -0.94
C LEU A 135 -12.51 93.44 -2.05
N GLY A 136 -11.52 92.54 -2.10
CA GLY A 136 -10.55 92.48 -3.19
C GLY A 136 -11.21 92.19 -4.55
N ASN A 137 -12.18 91.27 -4.57
CA ASN A 137 -12.95 90.94 -5.78
C ASN A 137 -13.85 92.11 -6.22
N ILE A 138 -14.52 92.78 -5.29
CA ILE A 138 -15.30 94.00 -5.56
C ILE A 138 -14.40 95.11 -6.08
N ALA A 139 -13.19 95.26 -5.53
CA ALA A 139 -12.24 96.24 -6.01
C ALA A 139 -11.83 95.96 -7.47
N ALA A 140 -11.54 94.70 -7.80
CA ALA A 140 -11.25 94.29 -9.18
C ALA A 140 -12.45 94.54 -10.13
N LEU A 141 -13.68 94.30 -9.65
CA LEU A 141 -14.91 94.63 -10.38
C LEU A 141 -15.06 96.13 -10.64
N ASN A 142 -14.78 96.96 -9.64
CA ASN A 142 -14.82 98.41 -9.77
C ASN A 142 -13.81 98.93 -10.80
N VAL A 143 -12.63 98.29 -10.94
CA VAL A 143 -11.69 98.59 -12.03
C VAL A 143 -12.33 98.34 -13.41
N LYS A 144 -13.02 97.20 -13.59
CA LYS A 144 -13.73 96.89 -14.85
C LYS A 144 -14.86 97.86 -15.15
N LEU A 145 -15.59 98.28 -14.12
CA LEU A 145 -16.64 99.30 -14.20
C LEU A 145 -16.10 100.73 -14.32
N LYS A 146 -14.77 100.92 -14.35
CA LYS A 146 -14.08 102.24 -14.37
C LYS A 146 -14.42 103.13 -13.17
N GLN A 147 -14.87 102.53 -12.07
CA GLN A 147 -15.18 103.19 -10.80
C GLN A 147 -13.91 103.23 -9.93
N TYR A 148 -12.89 103.94 -10.39
CA TYR A 148 -11.53 103.85 -9.83
C TYR A 148 -11.45 104.28 -8.35
N ASN A 149 -12.24 105.27 -7.92
CA ASN A 149 -12.26 105.69 -6.51
C ASN A 149 -12.75 104.56 -5.59
N LEU A 150 -13.84 103.89 -5.98
CA LEU A 150 -14.37 102.73 -5.25
C LEU A 150 -13.43 101.53 -5.33
N ALA A 151 -12.69 101.36 -6.43
CA ALA A 151 -11.66 100.32 -6.54
C ALA A 151 -10.53 100.55 -5.53
N VAL A 152 -10.00 101.77 -5.44
CA VAL A 152 -8.95 102.12 -4.46
C VAL A 152 -9.46 101.95 -3.02
N GLU A 153 -10.67 102.42 -2.72
CA GLU A 153 -11.25 102.29 -1.38
C GLU A 153 -11.40 100.82 -0.95
N ASN A 154 -12.02 99.99 -1.79
CA ASN A 154 -12.25 98.59 -1.47
C ASN A 154 -10.93 97.79 -1.43
N ALA A 155 -9.97 98.10 -2.31
CA ALA A 155 -8.65 97.46 -2.26
C ALA A 155 -7.87 97.82 -0.99
N ASN A 156 -7.94 99.07 -0.52
CA ASN A 156 -7.33 99.47 0.75
C ASN A 156 -8.02 98.82 1.95
N LYS A 157 -9.36 98.71 1.95
CA LYS A 157 -10.10 97.97 2.99
C LYS A 157 -9.69 96.48 3.01
N SER A 158 -9.64 95.85 1.83
CA SER A 158 -9.15 94.49 1.66
C SER A 158 -7.74 94.32 2.22
N PHE A 159 -6.82 95.23 1.88
CA PHE A 159 -5.43 95.21 2.33
C PHE A 159 -5.31 95.38 3.85
N SER A 160 -6.00 96.36 4.44
CA SER A 160 -5.96 96.60 5.88
C SER A 160 -6.40 95.38 6.67
N ILE A 161 -7.51 94.75 6.27
CA ILE A 161 -7.98 93.52 6.91
C ILE A 161 -6.96 92.40 6.71
N ALA A 162 -6.49 92.16 5.47
CA ALA A 162 -5.51 91.12 5.16
C ALA A 162 -4.18 91.29 5.92
N LYS A 163 -3.77 92.53 6.19
CA LYS A 163 -2.59 92.87 6.98
C LYS A 163 -2.82 92.59 8.46
N GLU A 164 -4.00 92.94 8.98
CA GLU A 164 -4.38 92.67 10.37
C GLU A 164 -4.37 91.17 10.68
N ILE A 165 -4.92 90.34 9.79
CA ILE A 165 -4.97 88.88 9.97
C ILE A 165 -3.74 88.14 9.42
N ASN A 166 -2.77 88.88 8.86
CA ASN A 166 -1.53 88.35 8.27
C ASN A 166 -1.74 87.30 7.14
N VAL A 167 -2.70 87.54 6.24
CA VAL A 167 -2.99 86.66 5.10
C VAL A 167 -2.41 87.26 3.80
N LEU A 168 -1.24 86.76 3.40
CA LEU A 168 -0.45 87.29 2.28
C LEU A 168 -1.19 87.26 0.91
N PRO A 169 -1.95 86.21 0.53
CA PRO A 169 -2.63 86.18 -0.77
C PRO A 169 -3.57 87.37 -1.01
N TRP A 170 -4.28 87.82 0.03
CA TRP A 170 -5.21 88.94 -0.07
C TRP A 170 -4.49 90.30 -0.05
N GLN A 171 -3.34 90.39 0.62
CA GLN A 171 -2.45 91.56 0.50
C GLN A 171 -1.91 91.68 -0.93
N LEU A 172 -1.49 90.55 -1.52
CA LEU A 172 -1.00 90.48 -2.89
C LEU A 172 -2.08 90.92 -3.89
N THR A 173 -3.29 90.38 -3.75
CA THR A 173 -4.45 90.75 -4.58
C THR A 173 -4.74 92.25 -4.48
N ALA A 174 -4.71 92.82 -3.27
CA ALA A 174 -4.96 94.24 -3.08
C ALA A 174 -3.88 95.11 -3.77
N TYR A 175 -2.60 94.76 -3.67
CA TYR A 175 -1.54 95.47 -4.38
C TYR A 175 -1.68 95.38 -5.91
N GLU A 176 -2.07 94.21 -6.42
CA GLU A 176 -2.33 94.03 -7.85
C GLU A 176 -3.46 94.95 -8.34
N VAL A 177 -4.58 94.98 -7.60
CA VAL A 177 -5.73 95.83 -7.94
C VAL A 177 -5.35 97.30 -7.82
N LEU A 178 -4.65 97.72 -6.76
CA LEU A 178 -4.20 99.10 -6.59
C LEU A 178 -3.28 99.53 -7.73
N SER A 179 -2.30 98.70 -8.10
CA SER A 179 -1.41 98.98 -9.23
C SER A 179 -2.18 99.19 -10.54
N LYS A 180 -3.05 98.23 -10.89
CA LYS A 180 -3.90 98.31 -12.10
C LYS A 180 -4.84 99.51 -12.08
N THR A 181 -5.38 99.87 -10.91
CA THR A 181 -6.27 101.02 -10.76
C THR A 181 -5.52 102.33 -10.99
N TYR A 182 -4.35 102.49 -10.36
CA TYR A 182 -3.52 103.69 -10.50
C TYR A 182 -2.97 103.85 -11.92
N ASP A 183 -2.65 102.75 -12.60
CA ASP A 183 -2.29 102.74 -14.02
C ASP A 183 -3.46 103.23 -14.89
N SER A 184 -4.67 102.74 -14.62
CA SER A 184 -5.89 103.13 -15.36
C SER A 184 -6.24 104.62 -15.21
N ILE A 185 -5.87 105.25 -14.08
CA ILE A 185 -6.00 106.70 -13.87
C ILE A 185 -4.75 107.51 -14.27
N LYS A 186 -3.78 106.88 -14.94
CA LYS A 186 -2.52 107.47 -15.40
C LYS A 186 -1.63 108.04 -14.29
N ASN A 187 -1.80 107.55 -13.06
CA ASN A 187 -0.90 107.86 -11.95
C ASN A 187 0.21 106.80 -11.88
N TYR A 188 1.13 106.89 -12.84
CA TYR A 188 2.19 105.89 -13.04
C TYR A 188 3.12 105.76 -11.83
N LYS A 189 3.32 106.83 -11.05
CA LYS A 189 4.15 106.80 -9.83
C LYS A 189 3.57 105.82 -8.81
N LYS A 190 2.30 105.98 -8.44
CA LYS A 190 1.65 105.07 -7.49
C LYS A 190 1.48 103.67 -8.08
N ALA A 191 1.17 103.57 -9.38
CA ALA A 191 1.06 102.27 -10.05
C ALA A 191 2.36 101.46 -9.92
N TYR A 192 3.50 102.12 -10.16
CA TYR A 192 4.83 101.53 -10.02
C TYR A 192 5.17 101.17 -8.57
N GLU A 193 4.86 102.04 -7.60
CA GLU A 193 5.07 101.75 -6.18
C GLU A 193 4.33 100.49 -5.74
N TYR A 194 3.03 100.37 -6.07
CA TYR A 194 2.25 99.17 -5.76
C TYR A 194 2.70 97.95 -6.56
N GLN A 195 3.14 98.12 -7.81
CA GLN A 195 3.70 97.02 -8.60
C GLN A 195 5.00 96.48 -7.98
N LYS A 196 5.84 97.35 -7.42
CA LYS A 196 7.06 96.96 -6.71
C LYS A 196 6.74 96.17 -5.44
N LEU A 197 5.75 96.63 -4.67
CA LEU A 197 5.26 95.93 -3.48
C LEU A 197 4.65 94.56 -3.82
N PHE A 198 3.83 94.50 -4.86
CA PHE A 198 3.30 93.25 -5.41
C PHE A 198 4.43 92.29 -5.76
N LYS A 199 5.46 92.75 -6.49
CA LYS A 199 6.59 91.90 -6.90
C LYS A 199 7.36 91.35 -5.70
N ILE A 200 7.72 92.20 -4.73
CA ILE A 200 8.43 91.76 -3.52
C ILE A 200 7.63 90.70 -2.77
N LEU A 201 6.32 90.93 -2.59
CA LEU A 201 5.46 89.99 -1.89
C LEU A 201 5.28 88.68 -2.68
N ASN A 202 5.11 88.77 -4.00
CA ASN A 202 4.97 87.61 -4.88
C ASN A 202 6.25 86.75 -4.88
N ASP A 203 7.43 87.37 -4.94
CA ASP A 203 8.72 86.66 -4.91
C ASP A 203 8.90 85.94 -3.56
N SER A 204 8.50 86.59 -2.46
CA SER A 204 8.47 85.95 -1.13
C SER A 204 7.51 84.77 -1.06
N MET A 205 6.30 84.91 -1.59
CA MET A 205 5.31 83.82 -1.66
C MET A 205 5.78 82.67 -2.55
N PHE A 206 6.38 82.95 -3.70
CA PHE A 206 6.93 81.95 -4.60
C PHE A 206 8.09 81.17 -3.96
N SER A 207 8.94 81.86 -3.19
CA SER A 207 9.99 81.21 -2.39
C SER A 207 9.41 80.27 -1.34
N ILE A 208 8.34 80.68 -0.64
CA ILE A 208 7.62 79.81 0.30
C ILE A 208 7.03 78.59 -0.40
N GLU A 209 6.35 78.77 -1.54
CA GLU A 209 5.74 77.68 -2.31
C GLU A 209 6.81 76.72 -2.85
N SER A 210 7.90 77.25 -3.41
CA SER A 210 9.03 76.44 -3.90
C SER A 210 9.66 75.63 -2.77
N ASN A 211 9.86 76.22 -1.59
CA ASN A 211 10.36 75.51 -0.42
C ASN A 211 9.40 74.40 0.04
N GLN A 212 8.08 74.62 -0.02
CA GLN A 212 7.09 73.58 0.27
C GLN A 212 7.13 72.44 -0.77
N GLN A 213 7.28 72.77 -2.06
CA GLN A 213 7.42 71.76 -3.11
C GLN A 213 8.69 70.93 -2.93
N ILE A 214 9.82 71.57 -2.59
CA ILE A 214 11.08 70.87 -2.28
C ILE A 214 10.90 69.93 -1.10
N LYS A 215 10.30 70.39 0.01
CA LYS A 215 9.97 69.53 1.15
C LYS A 215 9.07 68.35 0.76
N GLY A 216 8.09 68.59 -0.10
CA GLY A 216 7.22 67.53 -0.63
C GLY A 216 7.97 66.51 -1.48
N MET A 217 8.89 66.96 -2.34
CA MET A 217 9.75 66.08 -3.13
C MET A 217 10.72 65.28 -2.26
N GLU A 218 11.30 65.89 -1.23
CA GLU A 218 12.18 65.21 -0.29
C GLU A 218 11.41 64.14 0.51
N ALA A 219 10.22 64.47 1.02
CA ALA A 219 9.36 63.48 1.68
C ALA A 219 8.98 62.32 0.75
N LYS A 220 8.66 62.61 -0.51
CA LYS A 220 8.38 61.58 -1.53
C LYS A 220 9.60 60.71 -1.77
N TYR A 221 10.77 61.30 -1.96
CA TYR A 221 12.02 60.57 -2.16
C TYR A 221 12.35 59.65 -0.98
N GLN A 222 12.21 60.14 0.25
CA GLN A 222 12.41 59.32 1.45
C GLN A 222 11.41 58.16 1.54
N ASN A 223 10.15 58.39 1.18
CA ASN A 223 9.15 57.33 1.11
C ASN A 223 9.48 56.28 0.04
N ASP A 224 9.83 56.73 -1.17
CA ASP A 224 10.22 55.83 -2.27
C ASP A 224 11.46 55.00 -1.88
N LYS A 225 12.42 55.58 -1.16
CA LYS A 225 13.59 54.88 -0.62
C LYS A 225 13.20 53.80 0.40
N LYS A 226 12.40 54.15 1.41
CA LYS A 226 11.90 53.20 2.41
C LYS A 226 11.10 52.07 1.78
N GLN A 227 10.31 52.38 0.76
CA GLN A 227 9.48 51.37 0.09
C GLN A 227 10.34 50.35 -0.67
N LYS A 228 11.41 50.81 -1.34
CA LYS A 228 12.40 49.90 -1.94
C LYS A 228 13.14 49.05 -0.90
N GLU A 229 13.45 49.61 0.26
CA GLU A 229 14.10 48.88 1.35
C GLU A 229 13.18 47.76 1.91
N ILE A 230 11.89 48.06 2.10
CA ILE A 230 10.89 47.06 2.50
C ILE A 230 10.74 45.97 1.45
N GLU A 231 10.73 46.33 0.17
CA GLU A 231 10.64 45.37 -0.94
C GLU A 231 11.86 44.43 -0.96
N LEU A 232 13.06 44.96 -0.75
CA LEU A 232 14.28 44.16 -0.63
C LEU A 232 14.22 43.22 0.57
N LEU A 233 13.83 43.72 1.75
CA LEU A 233 13.71 42.91 2.97
C LEU A 233 12.69 41.78 2.81
N ASN A 234 11.57 42.05 2.15
CA ASN A 234 10.55 41.03 1.85
C ASN A 234 11.09 39.96 0.90
N LYS A 235 11.89 40.35 -0.08
CA LYS A 235 12.53 39.42 -1.02
C LYS A 235 13.57 38.54 -0.31
N ASP A 236 14.39 39.11 0.56
CA ASP A 236 15.36 38.38 1.37
C ASP A 236 14.66 37.39 2.32
N LYS A 237 13.56 37.80 2.94
CA LYS A 237 12.74 36.92 3.78
C LYS A 237 12.17 35.74 2.99
N GLN A 238 11.65 35.98 1.77
CA GLN A 238 11.15 34.89 0.90
C GLN A 238 12.26 33.91 0.49
N LEU A 239 13.47 34.42 0.22
CA LEU A 239 14.64 33.58 -0.06
C LEU A 239 14.98 32.72 1.15
N GLN A 240 15.08 33.30 2.35
CA GLN A 240 15.34 32.56 3.58
C GLN A 240 14.28 31.49 3.87
N GLU A 241 12.99 31.81 3.71
CA GLU A 241 11.91 30.82 3.87
C GLU A 241 12.05 29.66 2.88
N THR A 242 12.48 29.94 1.65
CA THR A 242 12.71 28.93 0.62
C THR A 242 13.93 28.06 0.95
N GLU A 243 15.02 28.66 1.40
CA GLU A 243 16.22 27.94 1.85
C GLU A 243 15.91 27.03 3.04
N ILE A 244 15.15 27.52 4.04
CA ILE A 244 14.71 26.72 5.19
C ILE A 244 13.86 25.53 4.73
N LYS A 245 12.90 25.74 3.82
CA LYS A 245 12.08 24.65 3.26
C LYS A 245 12.95 23.60 2.55
N GLN A 246 13.92 24.02 1.74
CA GLN A 246 14.84 23.10 1.09
C GLN A 246 15.68 22.32 2.10
N GLN A 247 16.22 22.97 3.12
CA GLN A 247 16.97 22.30 4.19
C GLN A 247 16.11 21.28 4.94
N ILE A 248 14.84 21.59 5.22
CA ILE A 248 13.91 20.66 5.86
C ILE A 248 13.69 19.42 4.98
N ILE A 249 13.46 19.60 3.67
CA ILE A 249 13.29 18.49 2.73
C ILE A 249 14.54 17.59 2.72
N VAL A 250 15.73 18.19 2.64
CA VAL A 250 17.00 17.44 2.66
C VAL A 250 17.15 16.66 3.97
N LYS A 251 16.87 17.29 5.12
CA LYS A 251 16.92 16.60 6.44
C LYS A 251 15.97 15.40 6.50
N TYR A 252 14.72 15.56 6.04
CA TYR A 252 13.76 14.45 6.01
C TYR A 252 14.21 13.32 5.07
N ALA A 253 14.75 13.65 3.90
CA ALA A 253 15.30 12.64 2.98
C ALA A 253 16.42 11.82 3.65
N PHE A 254 17.32 12.46 4.40
CA PHE A 254 18.36 11.77 5.18
C PHE A 254 17.77 10.86 6.26
N VAL A 255 16.79 11.34 7.04
CA VAL A 255 16.15 10.54 8.11
C VAL A 255 15.44 9.32 7.53
N ILE A 256 14.70 9.49 6.43
CA ILE A 256 14.00 8.38 5.75
C ILE A 256 15.03 7.38 5.21
N GLY A 257 16.08 7.87 4.55
CA GLY A 257 17.16 7.02 4.03
C GLY A 257 17.87 6.21 5.12
N PHE A 258 18.19 6.83 6.25
CA PHE A 258 18.82 6.15 7.39
C PHE A 258 17.89 5.10 8.00
N THR A 259 16.60 5.42 8.12
CA THR A 259 15.57 4.49 8.64
C THR A 259 15.45 3.26 7.74
N LEU A 260 15.39 3.46 6.41
CA LEU A 260 15.37 2.37 5.43
C LEU A 260 16.64 1.52 5.48
N MET A 261 17.81 2.14 5.69
CA MET A 261 19.07 1.42 5.86
C MET A 261 19.06 0.52 7.08
N ILE A 262 18.58 1.00 8.24
CA ILE A 262 18.45 0.20 9.46
C ILE A 262 17.48 -0.98 9.23
N LEU A 263 16.34 -0.74 8.59
CA LEU A 263 15.38 -1.79 8.27
C LEU A 263 15.99 -2.85 7.34
N LEU A 264 16.77 -2.44 6.34
CA LEU A 264 17.47 -3.34 5.44
C LEU A 264 18.53 -4.17 6.17
N VAL A 265 19.34 -3.55 7.03
CA VAL A 265 20.33 -4.25 7.86
C VAL A 265 19.65 -5.26 8.79
N SER A 266 18.55 -4.87 9.44
CA SER A 266 17.77 -5.76 10.31
C SER A 266 17.17 -6.94 9.54
N PHE A 267 16.64 -6.69 8.34
CA PHE A 267 16.11 -7.73 7.45
C PHE A 267 17.19 -8.72 7.01
N VAL A 268 18.35 -8.22 6.56
CA VAL A 268 19.50 -9.05 6.16
C VAL A 268 20.00 -9.87 7.36
N TYR A 269 20.11 -9.25 8.54
CA TYR A 269 20.54 -9.93 9.75
C TYR A 269 19.57 -11.03 10.18
N ARG A 270 18.26 -10.79 10.11
CA ARG A 270 17.22 -11.80 10.37
C ARG A 270 17.33 -12.97 9.40
N ASN A 271 17.50 -12.70 8.12
CA ASN A 271 17.66 -13.74 7.09
C ASN A 271 18.96 -14.53 7.30
N TYR A 272 20.07 -13.86 7.64
CA TYR A 272 21.32 -14.54 7.98
C TYR A 272 21.16 -15.44 9.20
N ARG A 273 20.50 -14.99 10.27
CA ARG A 273 20.20 -15.81 11.46
C ARG A 273 19.34 -17.03 11.10
N ASN A 274 18.28 -16.84 10.31
CA ASN A 274 17.43 -17.93 9.86
C ASN A 274 18.23 -18.95 9.03
N LYS A 275 19.07 -18.47 8.11
CA LYS A 275 19.95 -19.33 7.31
C LYS A 275 20.97 -20.08 8.16
N LYS A 276 21.54 -19.44 9.19
CA LYS A 276 22.46 -20.10 10.13
C LYS A 276 21.76 -21.21 10.92
N LYS A 277 20.55 -20.95 11.44
CA LYS A 277 19.75 -21.99 12.13
C LYS A 277 19.41 -23.16 11.20
N ALA A 278 18.97 -22.86 9.98
CA ALA A 278 18.69 -23.89 8.98
C ALA A 278 19.94 -24.72 8.63
N ASN A 279 21.11 -24.09 8.49
CA ASN A 279 22.36 -24.80 8.22
C ASN A 279 22.82 -25.69 9.39
N VAL A 280 22.61 -25.27 10.64
CA VAL A 280 22.89 -26.12 11.81
C VAL A 280 21.97 -27.32 11.82
N LEU A 281 20.67 -27.12 11.58
CA LEU A 281 19.69 -28.20 11.50
C LEU A 281 20.02 -29.17 10.36
N LEU A 282 20.35 -28.66 9.17
CA LEU A 282 20.79 -29.46 8.03
C LEU A 282 22.06 -30.25 8.34
N LYS A 283 23.02 -29.65 9.06
CA LYS A 283 24.23 -30.37 9.49
C LYS A 283 23.89 -31.51 10.45
N GLN A 284 22.95 -31.31 11.36
CA GLN A 284 22.50 -32.34 12.29
C GLN A 284 21.75 -33.47 11.57
N GLN A 285 20.85 -33.13 10.64
CA GLN A 285 20.18 -34.11 9.77
C GLN A 285 21.18 -34.89 8.91
N ASN A 286 22.22 -34.25 8.37
CA ASN A 286 23.24 -34.96 7.60
C ASN A 286 24.07 -35.93 8.46
N ILE A 287 24.36 -35.57 9.72
CA ILE A 287 25.01 -36.49 10.67
C ILE A 287 24.11 -37.68 10.95
N GLU A 288 22.82 -37.44 11.22
CA GLU A 288 21.83 -38.49 11.50
C GLU A 288 21.65 -39.42 10.28
N ILE A 289 21.55 -38.86 9.07
CA ILE A 289 21.49 -39.64 7.83
C ILE A 289 22.77 -40.46 7.63
N SER A 290 23.95 -39.91 7.96
CA SER A 290 25.21 -40.63 7.85
C SER A 290 25.27 -41.80 8.84
N GLN A 291 24.81 -41.60 10.07
CA GLN A 291 24.72 -42.65 11.08
C GLN A 291 23.75 -43.74 10.66
N GLN A 292 22.55 -43.38 10.20
CA GLN A 292 21.59 -44.34 9.66
C GLN A 292 22.16 -45.13 8.48
N LYS A 293 22.92 -44.47 7.60
CA LYS A 293 23.55 -45.14 6.45
C LYS A 293 24.63 -46.14 6.88
N GLU A 294 25.41 -45.81 7.91
CA GLU A 294 26.41 -46.71 8.49
C GLU A 294 25.75 -47.91 9.19
N GLU A 295 24.68 -47.68 9.96
CA GLU A 295 23.88 -48.73 10.60
C GLU A 295 23.22 -49.67 9.59
N ILE A 296 22.68 -49.13 8.48
CA ILE A 296 22.17 -49.93 7.37
C ILE A 296 23.29 -50.74 6.70
N SER A 297 24.49 -50.20 6.59
CA SER A 297 25.64 -50.94 6.03
C SER A 297 26.03 -52.11 6.92
N THR A 298 26.11 -51.91 8.24
CA THR A 298 26.43 -53.00 9.18
C THR A 298 25.35 -54.07 9.21
N GLN A 299 24.07 -53.69 9.17
CA GLN A 299 22.97 -54.65 9.07
C GLN A 299 23.01 -55.45 7.76
N ARG A 300 23.39 -54.81 6.65
CA ARG A 300 23.55 -55.49 5.37
C ARG A 300 24.66 -56.55 5.42
N ASP A 301 25.80 -56.21 6.01
CA ASP A 301 26.95 -57.13 6.15
C ASP A 301 26.60 -58.34 7.05
N GLU A 302 25.83 -58.12 8.13
CA GLU A 302 25.31 -59.21 8.98
C GLU A 302 24.34 -60.14 8.24
N ILE A 303 23.44 -59.58 7.43
CA ILE A 303 22.48 -60.37 6.62
C ILE A 303 23.22 -61.20 5.56
N GLU A 304 24.27 -60.65 4.96
CA GLU A 304 25.10 -61.37 3.97
C GLU A 304 25.80 -62.58 4.62
N ALA A 305 26.40 -62.40 5.81
CA ALA A 305 27.02 -63.49 6.56
C ALA A 305 26.00 -64.57 7.00
N GLN A 306 24.79 -64.19 7.41
CA GLN A 306 23.73 -65.16 7.74
C GLN A 306 23.28 -65.96 6.52
N ARG A 307 23.19 -65.33 5.34
CA ARG A 307 22.78 -65.98 4.10
C ARG A 307 23.78 -67.05 3.65
N ASP A 308 25.07 -66.78 3.79
CA ASP A 308 26.13 -67.73 3.43
C ASP A 308 26.09 -68.98 4.32
N LEU A 309 25.85 -68.80 5.62
CA LEU A 309 25.71 -69.91 6.57
C LEU A 309 24.53 -70.82 6.24
N VAL A 310 23.38 -70.23 5.89
CA VAL A 310 22.16 -70.98 5.54
C VAL A 310 22.35 -71.78 4.25
N THR A 311 23.08 -71.22 3.28
CA THR A 311 23.35 -71.90 2.00
C THR A 311 24.17 -73.16 2.22
N HIS A 312 25.18 -73.10 3.10
CA HIS A 312 26.04 -74.24 3.39
C HIS A 312 25.31 -75.36 4.15
N GLN A 313 24.38 -75.03 5.05
CA GLN A 313 23.56 -76.04 5.73
C GLN A 313 22.63 -76.79 4.78
N LYS A 314 22.11 -76.12 3.74
CA LYS A 314 21.23 -76.74 2.75
C LYS A 314 21.96 -77.80 1.91
N GLU A 315 23.19 -77.51 1.46
CA GLU A 315 23.98 -78.43 0.64
C GLU A 315 24.27 -79.76 1.36
N HIS A 316 24.54 -79.72 2.67
CA HIS A 316 24.81 -80.92 3.46
C HIS A 316 23.58 -81.83 3.63
N ILE A 317 22.37 -81.26 3.69
CA ILE A 317 21.12 -82.03 3.84
C ILE A 317 20.75 -82.73 2.53
N GLU A 318 21.00 -82.11 1.37
CA GLU A 318 20.70 -82.70 0.06
C GLU A 318 21.58 -83.93 -0.22
N GLU A 319 22.82 -83.95 0.27
CA GLU A 319 23.75 -85.07 0.10
C GLU A 319 23.31 -86.32 0.88
N ILE A 320 22.86 -86.15 2.14
CA ILE A 320 22.37 -87.24 2.99
C ILE A 320 21.08 -87.88 2.41
N HIS A 321 20.18 -87.07 1.86
CA HIS A 321 18.90 -87.60 1.36
C HIS A 321 19.06 -88.47 0.10
N LYS A 322 20.13 -88.25 -0.67
CA LYS A 322 20.46 -89.04 -1.86
C LYS A 322 20.90 -90.46 -1.51
N GLU A 323 21.78 -90.62 -0.51
CA GLU A 323 22.28 -91.94 -0.10
C GLU A 323 21.17 -92.86 0.45
N VAL A 324 20.21 -92.32 1.21
CA VAL A 324 19.09 -93.10 1.77
C VAL A 324 18.15 -93.61 0.67
N THR A 325 17.89 -92.79 -0.36
CA THR A 325 16.97 -93.14 -1.45
C THR A 325 17.52 -94.30 -2.30
N ASP A 326 18.83 -94.31 -2.55
CA ASP A 326 19.47 -95.36 -3.36
C ASP A 326 19.42 -96.73 -2.66
N SER A 327 19.55 -96.78 -1.32
CA SER A 327 19.45 -98.00 -0.53
C SER A 327 18.05 -98.64 -0.58
N ILE A 328 16.99 -97.83 -0.49
CA ILE A 328 15.59 -98.32 -0.55
C ILE A 328 15.26 -98.88 -1.94
N ASN A 329 15.71 -98.22 -3.01
CA ASN A 329 15.49 -98.70 -4.38
C ASN A 329 16.20 -100.03 -4.67
N TYR A 330 17.36 -100.26 -4.04
CA TYR A 330 18.06 -101.54 -4.18
C TYR A 330 17.29 -102.70 -3.55
N ALA A 331 16.75 -102.51 -2.34
CA ALA A 331 15.92 -103.52 -1.68
C ALA A 331 14.63 -103.86 -2.46
N LYS A 332 14.02 -102.86 -3.11
CA LYS A 332 12.87 -103.08 -4.01
C LYS A 332 13.18 -104.08 -5.13
N ARG A 333 14.32 -103.89 -5.82
CA ARG A 333 14.73 -104.77 -6.92
C ARG A 333 14.91 -106.22 -6.47
N ILE A 334 15.43 -106.43 -5.27
CA ILE A 334 15.60 -107.76 -4.69
C ILE A 334 14.22 -108.40 -4.42
N GLN A 335 13.29 -107.64 -3.82
CA GLN A 335 11.95 -108.15 -3.51
C GLN A 335 11.17 -108.55 -4.78
N GLU A 336 11.18 -107.71 -5.81
CA GLU A 336 10.48 -107.98 -7.08
C GLU A 336 10.99 -109.24 -7.78
N ALA A 337 12.24 -109.65 -7.54
CA ALA A 337 12.82 -110.86 -8.15
C ALA A 337 12.35 -112.17 -7.48
N VAL A 338 11.93 -112.14 -6.21
CA VAL A 338 11.55 -113.34 -5.44
C VAL A 338 10.02 -113.51 -5.33
N LEU A 339 9.26 -112.42 -5.43
CA LEU A 339 7.81 -112.51 -5.54
C LEU A 339 7.42 -113.36 -6.76
N PRO A 340 6.52 -114.36 -6.60
CA PRO A 340 6.16 -115.24 -7.70
C PRO A 340 5.53 -114.41 -8.82
N VAL A 341 6.18 -114.42 -9.99
CA VAL A 341 5.68 -113.73 -11.18
C VAL A 341 4.26 -114.22 -11.46
N SER A 342 3.32 -113.28 -11.60
CA SER A 342 1.86 -113.50 -11.78
C SER A 342 1.48 -114.57 -12.82
N GLU A 343 2.39 -114.91 -13.72
CA GLU A 343 2.26 -115.98 -14.71
C GLU A 343 2.17 -117.39 -14.07
N SER A 344 2.86 -117.61 -12.94
CA SER A 344 2.82 -118.86 -12.17
C SER A 344 1.52 -119.03 -11.36
N ALA A 345 0.90 -117.94 -10.93
CA ALA A 345 -0.41 -117.96 -10.27
C ALA A 345 -1.53 -118.24 -11.27
N ARG A 346 -1.44 -117.73 -12.51
CA ARG A 346 -2.43 -117.99 -13.58
C ARG A 346 -2.58 -119.44 -13.97
N SER A 347 -1.49 -120.20 -14.03
CA SER A 347 -1.55 -121.63 -14.40
C SER A 347 -2.23 -122.49 -13.32
N VAL A 348 -2.33 -121.96 -12.10
CA VAL A 348 -2.78 -122.70 -10.92
C VAL A 348 -4.17 -122.26 -10.44
N LEU A 349 -4.47 -120.95 -10.47
CA LEU A 349 -5.68 -120.36 -9.85
C LEU A 349 -6.85 -120.11 -10.82
N GLY A 350 -6.74 -120.48 -12.09
CA GLY A 350 -7.79 -120.19 -13.08
C GLY A 350 -8.10 -118.69 -13.18
N GLU A 351 -9.37 -118.32 -13.26
CA GLU A 351 -9.80 -116.92 -13.18
C GLU A 351 -9.70 -116.40 -11.74
N HIS A 352 -8.75 -115.51 -11.50
CA HIS A 352 -8.50 -114.92 -10.19
C HIS A 352 -8.08 -113.45 -10.34
N PHE A 353 -8.23 -112.65 -9.28
CA PHE A 353 -7.64 -111.33 -9.17
C PHE A 353 -6.83 -111.26 -7.87
N ILE A 354 -5.66 -110.60 -7.94
CA ILE A 354 -4.83 -110.32 -6.75
C ILE A 354 -4.74 -108.81 -6.62
N LEU A 355 -5.18 -108.28 -5.48
CA LEU A 355 -5.02 -106.86 -5.14
C LEU A 355 -3.84 -106.72 -4.19
N PHE A 356 -2.69 -106.35 -4.72
CA PHE A 356 -1.49 -106.09 -3.92
C PHE A 356 -1.12 -104.60 -3.99
N LYS A 357 -1.30 -103.87 -2.88
CA LYS A 357 -1.08 -102.41 -2.76
C LYS A 357 -0.13 -102.11 -1.60
N PRO A 358 1.20 -102.18 -1.82
CA PRO A 358 2.17 -101.88 -0.76
C PRO A 358 2.09 -100.40 -0.33
N LYS A 359 2.21 -100.14 0.98
CA LYS A 359 2.17 -98.77 1.56
C LYS A 359 3.43 -97.95 1.25
N ASP A 360 4.56 -98.61 1.09
CA ASP A 360 5.87 -98.00 0.88
C ASP A 360 6.55 -98.63 -0.35
N VAL A 361 7.68 -98.09 -0.79
CA VAL A 361 8.45 -98.53 -1.98
C VAL A 361 8.78 -100.02 -1.93
N VAL A 362 8.93 -100.58 -0.73
CA VAL A 362 9.21 -101.98 -0.43
C VAL A 362 8.31 -102.44 0.71
N SER A 363 7.53 -103.50 0.50
CA SER A 363 6.58 -104.03 1.51
C SER A 363 7.15 -105.24 2.25
N GLY A 364 6.64 -105.56 3.44
CA GLY A 364 6.84 -106.87 4.06
C GLY A 364 5.90 -107.94 3.48
N ASP A 365 4.76 -107.52 2.96
CA ASP A 365 3.66 -108.41 2.62
C ASP A 365 3.95 -109.21 1.35
N PHE A 366 3.47 -110.44 1.30
CA PHE A 366 3.51 -111.24 0.07
C PHE A 366 2.34 -112.21 -0.03
N TYR A 367 2.11 -112.67 -1.24
CA TYR A 367 1.22 -113.80 -1.52
C TYR A 367 2.03 -114.88 -2.23
N TRP A 368 1.60 -116.13 -2.04
CA TRP A 368 2.27 -117.27 -2.61
C TRP A 368 1.26 -118.36 -2.93
N THR A 369 1.45 -119.06 -4.05
CA THR A 369 0.54 -120.12 -4.50
C THR A 369 1.31 -121.21 -5.21
N THR A 370 0.92 -122.46 -5.00
CA THR A 370 1.46 -123.60 -5.75
C THR A 370 0.44 -124.73 -5.82
N LYS A 371 0.61 -125.64 -6.78
CA LYS A 371 -0.12 -126.90 -6.83
C LYS A 371 0.85 -128.06 -6.62
N VAL A 372 0.55 -128.95 -5.69
CA VAL A 372 1.29 -130.20 -5.46
C VAL A 372 0.30 -131.35 -5.54
N ASN A 373 0.47 -132.23 -6.53
CA ASN A 373 -0.49 -133.28 -6.86
C ASN A 373 -1.90 -132.68 -7.04
N ASN A 374 -2.87 -133.14 -6.25
CA ASN A 374 -4.27 -132.67 -6.27
C ASN A 374 -4.55 -131.54 -5.27
N TRP A 375 -3.53 -131.03 -4.58
CA TRP A 375 -3.68 -129.98 -3.58
C TRP A 375 -3.20 -128.63 -4.12
N LEU A 376 -4.11 -127.68 -4.14
CA LEU A 376 -3.86 -126.27 -4.38
C LEU A 376 -3.57 -125.59 -3.05
N ILE A 377 -2.40 -124.96 -2.90
CA ILE A 377 -2.02 -124.23 -1.70
C ILE A 377 -1.91 -122.76 -2.04
N VAL A 378 -2.62 -121.93 -1.27
CA VAL A 378 -2.66 -120.48 -1.41
C VAL A 378 -2.37 -119.83 -0.08
N THR A 379 -1.48 -118.84 -0.10
CA THR A 379 -0.97 -118.19 1.10
C THR A 379 -0.97 -116.68 0.90
N VAL A 380 -1.39 -115.97 1.93
CA VAL A 380 -1.22 -114.52 2.04
C VAL A 380 -0.59 -114.22 3.39
N ALA A 381 0.47 -113.41 3.37
CA ALA A 381 1.29 -113.07 4.50
C ALA A 381 1.44 -111.55 4.62
N ASP A 382 1.20 -111.04 5.83
CA ASP A 382 1.55 -109.70 6.28
C ASP A 382 2.82 -109.83 7.12
N CYS A 383 3.93 -109.28 6.65
CA CYS A 383 5.18 -109.34 7.40
C CYS A 383 5.43 -108.00 8.08
N THR A 384 5.97 -108.07 9.29
CA THR A 384 6.35 -106.85 10.02
C THR A 384 7.52 -106.15 9.34
N GLY A 385 7.39 -104.84 9.15
CA GLY A 385 8.43 -103.97 8.61
C GLY A 385 8.12 -103.44 7.21
N HIS A 386 8.70 -102.29 6.87
CA HIS A 386 8.67 -101.69 5.52
C HIS A 386 10.10 -101.26 5.14
N GLY A 387 10.36 -101.06 3.85
CA GLY A 387 11.73 -100.81 3.40
C GLY A 387 12.58 -102.09 3.38
N VAL A 388 13.89 -101.95 3.56
CA VAL A 388 14.87 -103.06 3.47
C VAL A 388 14.54 -104.25 4.39
N PRO A 389 14.14 -104.07 5.67
CA PRO A 389 13.77 -105.20 6.53
C PRO A 389 12.51 -105.95 6.08
N GLY A 390 11.51 -105.23 5.55
CA GLY A 390 10.28 -105.84 5.02
C GLY A 390 10.55 -106.76 3.83
N ALA A 391 11.33 -106.28 2.85
CA ALA A 391 11.75 -107.11 1.70
C ALA A 391 12.42 -108.41 2.13
N PHE A 392 13.27 -108.34 3.16
CA PHE A 392 13.99 -109.50 3.68
C PHE A 392 13.02 -110.56 4.24
N MET A 393 12.00 -110.14 4.97
CA MET A 393 10.97 -111.04 5.51
C MET A 393 10.13 -111.71 4.42
N SER A 394 9.70 -110.97 3.40
CA SER A 394 8.95 -111.56 2.28
C SER A 394 9.77 -112.63 1.57
N MET A 395 11.07 -112.37 1.34
CA MET A 395 11.96 -113.32 0.67
C MET A 395 12.12 -114.62 1.46
N LEU A 396 12.37 -114.53 2.77
CA LEU A 396 12.50 -115.70 3.63
C LEU A 396 11.20 -116.53 3.63
N GLY A 397 10.06 -115.86 3.77
CA GLY A 397 8.75 -116.51 3.76
C GLY A 397 8.48 -117.30 2.49
N ILE A 398 8.68 -116.68 1.32
CA ILE A 398 8.48 -117.33 0.01
C ILE A 398 9.46 -118.50 -0.18
N SER A 399 10.73 -118.30 0.18
CA SER A 399 11.76 -119.34 0.02
C SER A 399 11.44 -120.58 0.87
N PHE A 400 11.09 -120.40 2.14
CA PHE A 400 10.78 -121.51 3.02
C PHE A 400 9.46 -122.20 2.65
N LEU A 401 8.43 -121.46 2.24
CA LEU A 401 7.19 -122.06 1.72
C LEU A 401 7.45 -122.95 0.50
N ASN A 402 8.27 -122.48 -0.44
CA ASN A 402 8.68 -123.28 -1.60
C ASN A 402 9.40 -124.57 -1.17
N GLU A 403 10.32 -124.49 -0.20
CA GLU A 403 11.04 -125.66 0.29
C GLU A 403 10.12 -126.65 1.00
N ILE A 404 9.32 -126.18 1.97
CA ILE A 404 8.45 -127.05 2.77
C ILE A 404 7.44 -127.78 1.89
N VAL A 405 6.73 -127.05 1.03
CA VAL A 405 5.62 -127.63 0.25
C VAL A 405 6.12 -128.50 -0.89
N ARG A 406 7.15 -128.07 -1.64
CA ARG A 406 7.61 -128.85 -2.81
C ARG A 406 8.55 -129.99 -2.46
N LYS A 407 9.40 -129.81 -1.45
CA LYS A 407 10.46 -130.79 -1.13
C LYS A 407 10.01 -131.83 -0.12
N GLN A 408 9.18 -131.43 0.86
CA GLN A 408 8.71 -132.34 1.91
C GLN A 408 7.31 -132.91 1.60
N GLU A 409 6.69 -132.49 0.50
CA GLU A 409 5.35 -132.89 0.04
C GLU A 409 4.25 -132.73 1.11
N VAL A 410 4.44 -131.79 2.05
CA VAL A 410 3.49 -131.52 3.14
C VAL A 410 2.27 -130.80 2.57
N THR A 411 1.11 -131.44 2.67
CA THR A 411 -0.16 -130.95 2.12
C THR A 411 -1.18 -130.56 3.19
N GLN A 412 -0.88 -130.75 4.48
CA GLN A 412 -1.75 -130.30 5.58
C GLN A 412 -1.43 -128.85 6.00
N ALA A 413 -2.44 -127.99 6.02
CA ALA A 413 -2.27 -126.55 6.22
C ALA A 413 -1.54 -126.17 7.53
N ASN A 414 -1.91 -126.80 8.64
CA ASN A 414 -1.30 -126.54 9.95
C ASN A 414 0.16 -126.99 10.01
N GLN A 415 0.50 -128.09 9.33
CA GLN A 415 1.87 -128.60 9.31
C GLN A 415 2.79 -127.68 8.51
N VAL A 416 2.33 -127.16 7.36
CA VAL A 416 3.09 -126.17 6.57
C VAL A 416 3.43 -124.93 7.41
N LEU A 417 2.46 -124.38 8.14
CA LEU A 417 2.70 -123.20 8.98
C LEU A 417 3.62 -123.48 10.18
N ASN A 418 3.51 -124.66 10.79
CA ASN A 418 4.38 -125.03 11.91
C ASN A 418 5.85 -125.21 11.46
N GLU A 419 6.08 -125.81 10.30
CA GLU A 419 7.44 -125.90 9.75
C GLU A 419 7.95 -124.53 9.29
N LEU A 420 7.10 -123.70 8.65
CA LEU A 420 7.49 -122.34 8.26
C LEU A 420 7.94 -121.51 9.45
N ARG A 421 7.21 -121.59 10.57
CA ARG A 421 7.58 -120.92 11.82
C ARG A 421 8.96 -121.38 12.33
N LYS A 422 9.25 -122.67 12.29
CA LYS A 422 10.55 -123.20 12.73
C LYS A 422 11.68 -122.67 11.85
N GLU A 423 11.51 -122.69 10.53
CA GLU A 423 12.52 -122.18 9.59
C GLU A 423 12.76 -120.67 9.75
N VAL A 424 11.70 -119.88 9.91
CA VAL A 424 11.83 -118.42 10.14
C VAL A 424 12.54 -118.11 11.46
N ILE A 425 12.18 -118.78 12.56
CA ILE A 425 12.85 -118.59 13.87
C ILE A 425 14.34 -118.94 13.78
N ASN A 426 14.68 -120.03 13.07
CA ASN A 426 16.06 -120.45 12.87
C ASN A 426 16.84 -119.44 12.02
N ALA A 427 16.25 -118.93 10.94
CA ALA A 427 16.89 -117.98 10.03
C ALA A 427 17.17 -116.63 10.70
N LEU A 428 16.22 -116.11 11.48
CA LEU A 428 16.36 -114.85 12.20
C LEU A 428 17.11 -114.99 13.54
N GLN A 429 17.50 -116.22 13.91
CA GLN A 429 18.15 -116.54 15.18
C GLN A 429 17.39 -115.98 16.40
N GLN A 430 16.06 -116.04 16.39
CA GLN A 430 15.21 -115.54 17.47
C GLN A 430 15.29 -116.50 18.67
N ARG A 431 16.25 -116.26 19.57
CA ARG A 431 16.55 -117.10 20.74
C ARG A 431 15.99 -116.52 22.05
N GLY A 432 15.23 -115.42 21.97
CA GLY A 432 14.49 -114.84 23.09
C GLY A 432 15.33 -113.92 23.97
N LYS A 433 16.44 -113.35 23.46
CA LYS A 433 17.25 -112.36 24.18
C LYS A 433 16.80 -110.92 23.86
N THR A 434 16.89 -110.03 24.84
CA THR A 434 16.62 -108.59 24.66
C THR A 434 17.58 -107.97 23.65
N GLY A 435 17.04 -107.42 22.55
CA GLY A 435 17.78 -106.78 21.46
C GLY A 435 17.77 -107.53 20.13
N GLU A 436 17.21 -108.74 20.07
CA GLU A 436 17.05 -109.50 18.82
C GLU A 436 15.95 -108.90 17.92
N GLN A 437 16.10 -109.04 16.59
CA GLN A 437 15.10 -108.64 15.61
C GLN A 437 13.80 -109.41 15.84
N LYS A 438 12.72 -108.68 16.13
CA LYS A 438 11.38 -109.23 16.41
C LYS A 438 10.53 -109.34 15.15
N ASP A 439 11.16 -109.37 13.99
CA ASP A 439 10.44 -109.43 12.73
C ASP A 439 9.69 -110.76 12.62
N GLY A 440 8.43 -110.69 12.21
CA GLY A 440 7.49 -111.80 12.18
C GLY A 440 6.55 -111.68 11.00
N MET A 441 5.64 -112.64 10.91
CA MET A 441 4.72 -112.76 9.81
C MET A 441 3.39 -113.31 10.31
N ASP A 442 2.33 -112.57 10.02
CA ASP A 442 0.95 -113.03 10.18
C ASP A 442 0.53 -113.61 8.84
N ILE A 443 0.16 -114.89 8.83
CA ILE A 443 -0.02 -115.65 7.59
C ILE A 443 -1.30 -116.45 7.63
N SER A 444 -2.04 -116.43 6.53
CA SER A 444 -3.21 -117.28 6.30
C SER A 444 -2.91 -118.21 5.13
N LEU A 445 -3.08 -119.51 5.36
CA LEU A 445 -2.75 -120.57 4.41
C LEU A 445 -3.97 -121.46 4.19
N LEU A 446 -4.38 -121.56 2.93
CA LEU A 446 -5.51 -122.34 2.45
C LEU A 446 -4.98 -123.49 1.59
N VAL A 447 -5.42 -124.71 1.87
CA VAL A 447 -5.09 -125.90 1.08
C VAL A 447 -6.39 -126.55 0.60
N VAL A 448 -6.59 -126.61 -0.71
CA VAL A 448 -7.81 -127.12 -1.33
C VAL A 448 -7.49 -128.33 -2.19
N ASN A 449 -8.14 -129.46 -1.94
CA ASN A 449 -8.07 -130.60 -2.83
C ASN A 449 -8.97 -130.36 -4.04
N THR A 450 -8.39 -130.31 -5.25
CA THR A 450 -9.13 -130.01 -6.47
C THR A 450 -10.01 -131.14 -6.97
N GLU A 451 -9.89 -132.36 -6.43
CA GLU A 451 -10.76 -133.50 -6.79
C GLU A 451 -11.91 -133.68 -5.81
N THR A 452 -11.65 -133.62 -4.50
CA THR A 452 -12.68 -133.85 -3.47
C THR A 452 -13.42 -132.58 -3.05
N ASN A 453 -12.90 -131.40 -3.43
CA ASN A 453 -13.30 -130.09 -2.90
C ASN A 453 -13.17 -129.97 -1.37
N GLU A 454 -12.33 -130.80 -0.74
CA GLU A 454 -11.97 -130.63 0.67
C GLU A 454 -11.08 -129.40 0.82
N CYS A 455 -11.41 -128.55 1.80
CA CYS A 455 -10.70 -127.32 2.07
C CYS A 455 -10.16 -127.33 3.51
N GLN A 456 -8.86 -127.13 3.66
CA GLN A 456 -8.17 -126.98 4.93
C GLN A 456 -7.63 -125.56 5.03
N TRP A 457 -7.73 -124.98 6.22
CA TRP A 457 -7.17 -123.66 6.48
C TRP A 457 -6.40 -123.68 7.78
N ALA A 458 -5.29 -122.96 7.79
CA ALA A 458 -4.56 -122.63 9.01
C ALA A 458 -4.11 -121.17 8.92
N GLY A 459 -4.21 -120.45 10.03
CA GLY A 459 -3.66 -119.11 10.18
C GLY A 459 -2.70 -119.06 11.36
N ALA A 460 -1.59 -118.33 11.20
CA ALA A 460 -0.76 -117.90 12.33
C ALA A 460 -1.20 -116.48 12.71
N ASN A 461 -1.61 -116.29 13.96
CA ASN A 461 -2.20 -115.07 14.53
C ASN A 461 -3.49 -114.55 13.85
N ASN A 462 -3.95 -115.19 12.78
CA ASN A 462 -5.28 -115.03 12.22
C ASN A 462 -6.11 -116.27 12.62
N PRO A 463 -7.04 -116.20 13.57
CA PRO A 463 -8.06 -117.23 13.79
C PRO A 463 -9.26 -117.02 12.84
N LEU A 464 -9.97 -118.11 12.51
CA LEU A 464 -11.12 -118.13 11.59
C LEU A 464 -12.38 -117.51 12.20
#